data_AF-A0AAV2FQW8-F1
#
_entry.id   AF-A0AAV2FQW8-F1
#
_cell.length_a   1.000
_cell.length_b   1.000
_cell.length_c   1.000
_cell.angle_alpha   90.00
_cell.angle_beta   90.00
_cell.angle_gamma   90.00
#
_symmetry.space_group_name_H-M   'P 1'
#
loop_
_entity.id
_entity.type
_entity.pdbx_description
1 polymer ?
#
loop_
_entity_poly.entity_id
_entity_poly.type
_entity_poly.pdbx_seq_one_letter_code
_entity_poly.pdbx_strand_id
1 'polypeptide(L)'
;MWGALTEYSYNPNMIDFKYHTLIHMRDRWNKWRSVLYREYAKPCGCEEEALKNKPDAVGNKEDWEWCVSNVFYTDEFQVVTQISSY
;
A
#
# COMPACT_ATOMS: atom_id res chain seq x y z
N MET A 1 -22.13 16.20 -6.13
CA MET A 1 -21.53 14.85 -6.21
C MET A 1 -21.49 14.18 -4.84
N TRP A 2 -20.89 14.79 -3.82
CA TRP A 2 -20.86 14.25 -2.45
C TRP A 2 -22.21 14.25 -1.70
N GLY A 3 -23.11 15.20 -1.97
CA GLY A 3 -24.44 15.27 -1.32
C GLY A 3 -25.43 14.14 -1.71
N ALA A 4 -25.38 13.68 -2.96
CA ALA A 4 -26.20 12.55 -3.42
C ALA A 4 -25.68 11.20 -2.89
N LEU A 5 -24.37 11.11 -2.63
CA LEU A 5 -23.73 9.95 -2.00
C LEU A 5 -24.15 9.78 -0.53
N THR A 6 -24.40 10.89 0.18
CA THR A 6 -24.83 10.87 1.58
C THR A 6 -26.32 10.51 1.74
N GLU A 7 -27.21 10.97 0.87
CA GLU A 7 -28.64 10.65 0.94
C GLU A 7 -28.95 9.19 0.58
N TYR A 8 -28.15 8.56 -0.27
CA TYR A 8 -28.33 7.15 -0.66
C TYR A 8 -27.64 6.15 0.29
N SER A 9 -26.86 6.65 1.27
CA SER A 9 -26.02 5.84 2.17
C SER A 9 -26.78 5.04 3.25
N TYR A 10 -28.11 5.17 3.34
CA TYR A 10 -28.97 4.38 4.21
C TYR A 10 -29.50 3.09 3.57
N ASN A 11 -28.85 2.59 2.52
CA ASN A 11 -29.14 1.30 1.93
C ASN A 11 -28.12 0.25 2.42
N PRO A 12 -28.53 -0.77 3.21
CA PRO A 12 -27.64 -1.80 3.74
C PRO A 12 -26.77 -2.47 2.66
N ASN A 13 -27.33 -2.68 1.46
CA ASN A 13 -26.62 -3.28 0.33
C ASN A 13 -25.44 -2.45 -0.16
N MET A 14 -25.50 -1.11 0.01
CA MET A 14 -24.43 -0.22 -0.42
C MET A 14 -23.30 -0.12 0.61
N ILE A 15 -23.61 -0.37 1.89
CA ILE A 15 -22.61 -0.53 2.95
C ILE A 15 -21.78 -1.80 2.69
N ASP A 16 -22.45 -2.91 2.39
CA ASP A 16 -21.77 -4.17 2.08
C ASP A 16 -20.94 -4.06 0.79
N PHE A 17 -21.48 -3.45 -0.26
CA PHE A 17 -20.75 -3.20 -1.50
C PHE A 17 -19.49 -2.34 -1.26
N LYS A 18 -19.62 -1.27 -0.46
CA LYS A 18 -18.48 -0.43 -0.05
C LYS A 18 -17.45 -1.25 0.72
N TYR A 19 -17.89 -2.07 1.66
CA TYR A 19 -17.00 -2.92 2.46
C TYR A 19 -16.22 -3.92 1.60
N HIS A 20 -16.90 -4.64 0.71
CA HIS A 20 -16.26 -5.57 -0.23
C HIS A 20 -15.27 -4.87 -1.15
N THR A 21 -15.61 -3.67 -1.65
CA THR A 21 -14.70 -2.87 -2.48
C THR A 21 -13.45 -2.46 -1.71
N LEU A 22 -13.61 -2.00 -0.47
CA LEU A 22 -12.48 -1.60 0.38
C LEU A 22 -11.56 -2.78 0.73
N ILE A 23 -12.11 -3.95 1.03
CA ILE A 23 -11.32 -5.18 1.22
C ILE A 23 -10.52 -5.49 -0.05
N HIS A 24 -11.19 -5.47 -1.21
CA HIS A 24 -10.54 -5.80 -2.47
C HIS A 24 -9.40 -4.83 -2.80
N MET A 25 -9.60 -3.53 -2.57
CA MET A 25 -8.58 -2.51 -2.75
C MET A 25 -7.41 -2.69 -1.78
N ARG A 26 -7.69 -3.00 -0.52
CA ARG A 26 -6.66 -3.30 0.49
C ARG A 26 -5.81 -4.51 0.07
N ASP A 27 -6.44 -5.57 -0.40
CA ASP A 27 -5.73 -6.79 -0.78
C ASP A 27 -4.86 -6.56 -2.02
N ARG A 28 -5.35 -5.79 -3.00
CA ARG A 28 -4.54 -5.37 -4.15
C ARG A 28 -3.37 -4.49 -3.71
N TRP A 29 -3.62 -3.51 -2.86
CA TRP A 29 -2.57 -2.66 -2.29
C TRP A 29 -1.49 -3.48 -1.59
N ASN A 30 -1.89 -4.42 -0.73
CA ASN A 30 -0.99 -5.31 0.00
C ASN A 30 -0.14 -6.20 -0.91
N LYS A 31 -0.73 -6.74 -1.98
CA LYS A 31 0.03 -7.52 -2.98
C LYS A 31 1.02 -6.64 -3.72
N TRP A 32 0.58 -5.49 -4.23
CA TRP A 32 1.41 -4.56 -4.99
C TRP A 32 2.60 -4.06 -4.17
N ARG A 33 2.39 -3.58 -2.95
CA ARG A 33 3.48 -3.13 -2.06
C ARG A 33 4.45 -4.24 -1.67
N SER A 34 3.98 -5.48 -1.55
CA SER A 34 4.83 -6.62 -1.18
C SER A 34 5.76 -7.03 -2.32
N VAL A 35 5.33 -6.87 -3.57
CA VAL A 35 6.20 -7.03 -4.75
C VAL A 35 7.22 -5.91 -4.78
N LEU A 36 6.77 -4.65 -4.66
CA LEU A 36 7.67 -3.49 -4.64
C LEU A 36 8.75 -3.57 -3.58
N TYR A 37 8.37 -3.92 -2.35
CA TYR A 37 9.33 -4.10 -1.27
C TYR A 37 10.36 -5.17 -1.61
N ARG A 38 9.92 -6.35 -2.09
CA ARG A 38 10.82 -7.47 -2.38
C ARG A 38 11.81 -7.18 -3.50
N GLU A 39 11.36 -6.50 -4.55
CA GLU A 39 12.17 -6.27 -5.75
C GLU A 39 13.06 -5.04 -5.61
N TYR A 40 12.61 -4.00 -4.92
CA TYR A 40 13.27 -2.69 -4.95
C TYR A 40 13.80 -2.20 -3.60
N ALA A 41 13.13 -2.52 -2.48
CA ALA A 41 13.53 -2.00 -1.16
C ALA A 41 14.34 -3.02 -0.33
N LYS A 42 13.94 -4.30 -0.32
CA LYS A 42 14.62 -5.38 0.41
C LYS A 42 16.07 -5.63 -0.05
N PRO A 43 16.41 -5.53 -1.35
CA PRO A 43 17.80 -5.67 -1.79
C PRO A 43 18.68 -4.48 -1.38
N CYS A 44 18.07 -3.33 -1.09
CA CYS A 44 18.76 -2.13 -0.62
C CYS A 44 19.00 -2.28 0.88
N GLY A 45 20.27 -2.30 1.28
CA GLY A 45 20.64 -2.54 2.68
C GLY A 45 20.23 -1.39 3.61
N CYS A 46 19.96 -0.20 3.05
CA CYS A 46 19.53 0.98 3.78
C CYS A 46 18.43 1.75 3.04
N GLU A 47 17.71 2.58 3.82
CA GLU A 47 16.61 3.41 3.31
C GLU A 47 17.07 4.37 2.21
N GLU A 48 18.26 4.97 2.35
CA GLU A 48 18.82 5.89 1.36
C GLU A 48 19.09 5.25 -0.01
N GLU A 49 19.46 3.96 -0.03
CA GLU A 49 19.62 3.19 -1.26
C GLU A 49 18.25 2.85 -1.88
N ALA A 50 17.27 2.49 -1.05
CA ALA A 50 15.90 2.22 -1.50
C ALA A 50 15.24 3.46 -2.11
N LEU A 51 15.46 4.65 -1.54
CA LEU A 51 14.97 5.93 -2.07
C LEU A 51 15.54 6.23 -3.47
N LYS A 52 16.77 5.80 -3.75
CA LYS A 52 17.41 5.95 -5.06
C LYS A 52 16.94 4.87 -6.05
N ASN A 53 16.59 3.68 -5.57
CA ASN A 53 16.13 2.55 -6.37
C ASN A 53 14.64 2.64 -6.72
N LYS A 54 14.23 3.74 -7.36
CA LYS A 54 12.83 3.96 -7.76
C LYS A 54 12.46 3.04 -8.94
N PRO A 55 11.33 2.31 -8.88
CA PRO A 55 10.78 1.59 -10.02
C PRO A 55 10.20 2.54 -11.07
N ASP A 56 10.43 2.26 -12.36
CA ASP A 56 9.78 2.99 -13.48
C ASP A 56 8.25 2.87 -13.46
N ALA A 57 7.73 1.77 -12.90
CA ALA A 57 6.30 1.55 -12.72
C ALA A 57 5.65 2.51 -11.72
N VAL A 58 6.44 3.18 -10.87
CA VAL A 58 5.95 4.17 -9.93
C VAL A 58 6.06 5.55 -10.61
N GLY A 59 4.91 6.13 -10.99
CA GLY A 59 4.89 7.39 -11.73
C GLY A 59 5.56 8.54 -11.00
N ASN A 60 5.11 8.85 -9.77
CA ASN A 60 5.64 9.97 -8.99
C ASN A 60 6.80 9.55 -8.07
N LYS A 61 7.80 10.42 -7.94
CA LYS A 61 8.90 10.23 -6.99
C LYS A 61 8.42 10.40 -5.54
N GLU A 62 7.52 11.35 -5.29
CA GLU A 62 6.98 11.62 -3.95
C GLU A 62 6.23 10.41 -3.38
N ASP A 63 5.47 9.70 -4.24
CA ASP A 63 4.76 8.47 -3.85
C ASP A 63 5.74 7.35 -3.46
N TRP A 64 6.87 7.26 -4.16
CA TRP A 64 7.95 6.31 -3.84
C TRP A 64 8.62 6.65 -2.52
N GLU A 65 9.03 7.91 -2.34
CA GLU A 65 9.65 8.41 -1.11
C GLU A 65 8.73 8.17 0.10
N TRP A 66 7.43 8.46 -0.06
CA TRP A 66 6.45 8.21 0.99
C TRP A 66 6.35 6.72 1.33
N CYS A 67 6.31 5.82 0.33
CA CYS A 67 6.30 4.38 0.56
C CYS A 67 7.56 3.88 1.26
N VAL A 68 8.74 4.36 0.87
CA VAL A 68 9.98 3.91 1.50
C VAL A 68 10.00 4.32 2.98
N SER A 69 9.79 5.60 3.28
CA SER A 69 9.94 6.12 4.65
C SER A 69 8.77 5.78 5.59
N ASN A 70 7.53 5.78 5.11
CA ASN A 70 6.35 5.60 5.98
C ASN A 70 5.83 4.16 6.01
N VAL A 71 6.35 3.30 5.13
CA VAL A 71 5.69 2.02 4.85
C VAL A 71 6.66 0.84 4.84
N PHE A 72 7.84 0.96 4.22
CA PHE A 72 8.79 -0.15 4.12
C PHE A 72 9.79 -0.23 5.27
N TYR A 73 10.23 0.91 5.80
CA TYR A 73 11.20 0.97 6.89
C TYR A 73 10.57 1.16 8.27
N THR A 74 9.24 1.03 8.37
CA THR A 74 8.57 1.02 9.67
C THR A 74 8.76 -0.34 10.37
N ASP A 75 8.95 -0.30 11.69
CA ASP A 75 9.17 -1.49 12.53
C ASP A 75 8.07 -2.54 12.32
N GLU A 76 6.81 -2.09 12.25
CA GLU A 76 5.63 -2.94 12.04
C GLU A 76 5.72 -3.72 10.73
N PHE A 77 6.15 -3.08 9.65
CA PHE A 77 6.24 -3.72 8.35
C PHE A 77 7.43 -4.67 8.25
N GLN A 78 8.57 -4.32 8.85
CA GLN A 78 9.74 -5.18 8.93
C GLN A 78 9.46 -6.44 9.75
N VAL A 79 8.72 -6.32 10.85
CA VAL A 79 8.28 -7.47 11.67
C VAL A 79 7.36 -8.40 10.88
N VAL A 80 6.35 -7.86 10.18
CA VAL A 80 5.40 -8.67 9.39
C VAL A 80 6.09 -9.35 8.20
N THR A 81 7.02 -8.67 7.53
CA THR A 81 7.75 -9.22 6.38
C THR A 81 8.79 -10.27 6.79
N GLN A 82 9.41 -10.14 7.96
CA GLN A 82 10.30 -11.16 8.52
C GLN A 82 9.54 -12.43 8.95
N ILE A 83 8.38 -12.27 9.60
CA ILE A 83 7.53 -13.41 10.03
C ILE A 83 7.00 -14.20 8.82
N SER A 84 6.64 -13.53 7.71
CA SER A 84 6.11 -14.17 6.50
C SER A 84 7.18 -14.89 5.64
N SER A 85 8.44 -14.91 6.07
CA SER A 85 9.55 -15.55 5.33
C SER A 85 10.01 -16.89 5.91
N TYR A 86 9.29 -17.42 6.90
CA TYR A 86 9.41 -18.77 7.47
C TYR A 86 8.19 -19.63 7.12
#